data_AF-A0A530LKC7-F1
#
_entry.id   AF-A0A530LKC7-F1
#
_cell.length_a   1.000
_cell.length_b   1.000
_cell.length_c   1.000
_cell.angle_alpha   90.00
_cell.angle_beta   90.00
_cell.angle_gamma   90.00
#
_symmetry.space_group_name_H-M   'P 1'
#
loop_
_entity.id
_entity.type
_entity.pdbx_description
1 polymer ?
#
loop_
_entity_poly.entity_id
_entity_poly.type
_entity_poly.pdbx_seq_one_letter_code
_entity_poly.pdbx_strand_id
1 'polypeptide(L)'
;PYAPLGASRISYASPPYSGALALKLAVEALEGKDVAKKTILPLPVVTNETIKLCDEGTWAEMKAGCNAFKPSLVSNPGWFASIFSDQTPEIGLAAALVGQPEE
;
A
#
# COMPACT_ATOMS: atom_id res chain seq x y z
N PRO A 1 -33.04 3.98 -1.05
CA PRO A 1 -31.97 4.19 -0.04
C PRO A 1 -31.21 2.88 0.22
N TYR A 2 -29.88 2.93 0.26
CA TYR A 2 -29.05 1.81 0.69
C TYR A 2 -29.15 1.63 2.21
N ALA A 3 -29.34 0.39 2.69
CA ALA A 3 -29.37 0.05 4.11
C ALA A 3 -28.35 -1.06 4.40
N PRO A 4 -27.34 -0.83 5.26
CA PRO A 4 -26.39 -1.87 5.61
C PRO A 4 -27.09 -2.98 6.42
N LEU A 5 -26.93 -4.24 6.01
CA LEU A 5 -27.60 -5.41 6.61
C LEU A 5 -27.02 -5.84 7.98
N GLY A 6 -26.18 -5.01 8.62
CA GLY A 6 -25.60 -5.29 9.93
C GLY A 6 -24.74 -6.56 10.00
N ALA A 7 -24.35 -7.15 8.86
CA ALA A 7 -23.52 -8.34 8.84
C ALA A 7 -22.13 -8.01 9.40
N SER A 8 -21.65 -8.81 10.35
CA SER A 8 -20.30 -8.73 10.93
C SER A 8 -19.23 -9.13 9.90
N ARG A 9 -19.07 -8.31 8.87
CA ARG A 9 -18.13 -8.51 7.76
C ARG A 9 -17.26 -7.28 7.65
N ILE A 10 -16.01 -7.50 7.28
CA ILE A 10 -15.11 -6.42 6.87
C ILE A 10 -14.98 -6.46 5.35
N SER A 11 -15.06 -5.30 4.71
CA SER A 11 -14.60 -5.14 3.33
C SER A 11 -13.12 -4.81 3.40
N TYR A 12 -12.30 -5.53 2.64
CA TYR A 12 -10.85 -5.40 2.69
C TYR A 12 -10.28 -5.20 1.29
N ALA A 13 -9.40 -4.22 1.13
CA ALA A 13 -8.87 -3.82 -0.17
C ALA A 13 -7.84 -4.82 -0.72
N SER A 14 -7.75 -4.91 -2.05
CA SER A 14 -6.60 -5.51 -2.73
C SER A 14 -5.46 -4.49 -2.73
N PRO A 15 -4.35 -4.70 -1.99
CA PRO A 15 -3.34 -3.66 -1.81
C PRO A 15 -2.70 -3.24 -3.14
N PRO A 16 -2.66 -1.93 -3.49
CA PRO A 16 -2.05 -1.46 -4.73
C PRO A 16 -0.57 -1.84 -4.91
N TYR A 17 0.20 -2.00 -3.82
CA TYR A 17 1.61 -2.40 -3.90
C TYR A 17 1.84 -3.74 -4.63
N SER A 18 0.81 -4.59 -4.68
CA SER A 18 0.87 -5.89 -5.35
C SER A 18 1.26 -5.79 -6.83
N GLY A 19 0.78 -4.76 -7.53
CA GLY A 19 1.12 -4.52 -8.94
C GLY A 19 2.58 -4.09 -9.13
N ALA A 20 3.05 -3.14 -8.31
CA ALA A 20 4.43 -2.68 -8.35
C ALA A 20 5.42 -3.81 -8.02
N LEU A 21 5.13 -4.59 -6.98
CA LEU A 21 5.96 -5.73 -6.60
C LEU A 21 5.96 -6.81 -7.69
N ALA A 22 4.82 -7.11 -8.31
CA ALA A 22 4.76 -8.07 -9.41
C ALA A 22 5.63 -7.62 -10.61
N LEU A 23 5.60 -6.33 -10.95
CA LEU A 23 6.45 -5.79 -12.01
C LEU A 23 7.94 -5.93 -11.66
N LYS A 24 8.33 -5.58 -10.43
CA LYS A 24 9.71 -5.73 -9.96
C LYS A 24 10.20 -7.17 -10.09
N LEU A 25 9.43 -8.13 -9.59
CA LEU A 25 9.76 -9.56 -9.66
C LEU A 25 9.84 -10.05 -11.12
N ALA A 26 8.99 -9.54 -12.01
CA ALA A 26 9.04 -9.88 -13.43
C ALA A 26 10.32 -9.36 -14.09
N VAL A 27 10.74 -8.13 -13.78
CA VAL A 27 12.01 -7.57 -14.29
C VAL A 27 13.20 -8.37 -13.75
N GLU A 28 13.22 -8.71 -12.46
CA GLU A 28 14.28 -9.54 -11.87
C GLU A 28 14.40 -10.90 -12.57
N ALA A 29 13.27 -11.55 -12.89
CA ALA A 29 13.27 -12.80 -13.64
C ALA A 29 13.81 -12.63 -15.07
N LEU A 30 13.48 -11.53 -15.75
CA LEU A 30 14.01 -11.20 -17.08
C LEU A 30 15.52 -10.93 -17.06
N GLU A 31 16.04 -10.39 -15.96
CA GLU A 31 17.48 -10.22 -15.72
C GLU A 31 18.20 -11.53 -15.33
N GLY A 32 17.49 -12.65 -15.26
CA GLY A 32 18.05 -13.96 -14.95
C GLY A 32 18.28 -14.21 -13.45
N LYS A 33 17.70 -13.39 -12.57
CA LYS A 33 17.72 -13.64 -11.12
C LYS A 33 16.76 -14.78 -10.76
N ASP A 34 17.06 -15.47 -9.67
CA ASP A 34 16.15 -16.47 -9.11
C ASP A 34 15.02 -15.78 -8.35
N VAL A 35 13.79 -16.03 -8.77
CA VAL A 35 12.57 -15.42 -8.23
C VAL A 35 11.68 -16.51 -7.66
N ALA A 36 11.24 -16.34 -6.41
CA ALA A 36 10.36 -17.29 -5.76
C ALA A 36 9.06 -17.48 -6.56
N LYS A 37 8.68 -18.74 -6.81
CA LYS A 37 7.42 -19.08 -7.52
C LYS A 37 6.16 -18.67 -6.75
N LYS A 38 6.29 -18.41 -5.44
CA LYS A 38 5.19 -18.02 -4.55
C LYS A 38 5.60 -16.80 -3.73
N THR A 39 4.88 -15.71 -3.93
CA THR A 39 4.98 -14.49 -3.12
C THR A 39 3.73 -14.38 -2.24
N ILE A 40 3.91 -14.24 -0.93
CA ILE A 40 2.80 -14.01 0.01
C ILE A 40 2.73 -12.51 0.28
N LEU A 41 1.59 -11.92 -0.03
CA LEU A 41 1.33 -10.50 0.17
C LEU A 41 0.61 -10.32 1.52
N PRO A 42 1.26 -9.73 2.54
CA PRO A 42 0.57 -9.44 3.79
C PRO A 42 -0.59 -8.46 3.56
N LEU A 43 -1.67 -8.70 4.28
CA LEU A 43 -2.87 -7.87 4.30
C LEU A 43 -2.97 -7.19 5.68
N PRO A 44 -2.43 -5.97 5.85
CA PRO A 44 -2.35 -5.29 7.16
C PRO A 44 -3.68 -4.64 7.58
N VAL A 45 -4.32 -5.18 8.62
CA VAL A 45 -5.52 -4.56 9.21
C VAL A 45 -5.12 -3.33 10.02
N VAL A 46 -5.70 -2.18 9.67
CA VAL A 46 -5.57 -0.93 10.42
C VAL A 46 -6.82 -0.72 11.26
N THR A 47 -6.63 -0.44 12.55
CA THR A 47 -7.70 -0.21 13.53
C THR A 47 -7.54 1.19 14.15
N ASN A 48 -8.51 1.63 14.94
CA ASN A 48 -8.41 2.92 15.63
C ASN A 48 -7.21 2.99 16.60
N GLU A 49 -6.77 1.85 17.12
CA GLU A 49 -5.63 1.75 18.03
C GLU A 49 -4.28 1.76 17.30
N THR A 50 -4.25 1.36 16.02
CA THR A 50 -3.02 1.21 15.23
C THR A 50 -2.85 2.29 14.16
N ILE A 51 -3.86 3.12 13.93
CA ILE A 51 -3.83 4.22 12.96
C ILE A 51 -2.72 5.21 13.31
N LYS A 52 -1.86 5.51 12.34
CA LYS A 52 -0.75 6.47 12.46
C LYS A 52 -0.67 7.30 11.19
N LEU A 53 -0.67 8.62 11.33
CA LEU A 53 -0.60 9.54 10.19
C LEU A 53 0.79 9.51 9.55
N CYS A 54 0.84 9.44 8.23
CA CYS A 54 2.01 9.75 7.42
C CYS A 54 1.96 11.25 7.10
N ASP A 55 3.00 11.99 7.48
CA ASP A 55 3.00 13.44 7.36
C ASP A 55 3.25 13.90 5.94
N GLU A 56 4.23 13.28 5.29
CA GLU A 56 4.64 13.51 3.90
C GLU A 56 4.18 12.38 2.98
N GLY A 57 3.94 11.19 3.54
CA GLY A 57 3.54 10.01 2.77
C GLY A 57 4.70 9.30 2.09
N THR A 58 5.92 9.47 2.62
CA THR A 58 7.10 8.84 2.04
C THR A 58 7.15 7.35 2.33
N TRP A 59 7.87 6.59 1.50
CA TRP A 59 8.13 5.18 1.78
C TRP A 59 8.79 4.96 3.14
N ALA A 60 9.72 5.84 3.53
CA ALA A 60 10.42 5.76 4.81
C ALA A 60 9.47 5.94 6.00
N GLU A 61 8.52 6.88 5.94
CA GLU A 61 7.49 7.04 6.97
C GLU A 61 6.61 5.78 7.09
N MET A 62 6.21 5.20 5.95
CA MET A 62 5.38 3.99 5.92
C MET A 62 6.14 2.80 6.51
N LYS A 63 7.44 2.67 6.21
CA LYS A 63 8.32 1.68 6.83
C LYS A 63 8.47 1.86 8.34
N ALA A 64 8.47 3.11 8.80
CA ALA A 64 8.46 3.45 10.23
C ALA A 64 7.11 3.16 10.91
N GLY A 65 6.08 2.77 10.14
CA GLY A 65 4.80 2.27 10.63
C GLY A 65 3.65 3.27 10.57
N CYS A 66 3.79 4.40 9.88
CA CYS A 66 2.63 5.21 9.52
C CYS A 66 1.75 4.46 8.52
N ASN A 67 0.44 4.70 8.53
CA ASN A 67 -0.51 3.92 7.74
C ASN A 67 -1.76 4.68 7.29
N ALA A 68 -1.78 6.00 7.38
CA ALA A 68 -2.90 6.83 6.92
C ALA A 68 -2.41 8.15 6.33
N PHE A 69 -3.15 8.69 5.37
CA PHE A 69 -2.80 9.95 4.71
C PHE A 69 -3.77 11.07 5.07
N LYS A 70 -3.29 12.33 4.98
CA LYS A 70 -4.14 13.52 5.19
C LYS A 70 -5.22 13.58 4.11
N PRO A 71 -6.49 13.91 4.45
CA PRO A 71 -7.55 14.08 3.45
C PRO A 71 -7.25 15.14 2.38
N SER A 72 -6.41 16.13 2.70
CA SER A 72 -5.93 17.13 1.73
C SER A 72 -5.00 16.55 0.66
N LEU A 73 -4.34 15.43 0.96
CA LEU A 73 -3.48 14.70 0.02
C LEU A 73 -4.25 13.59 -0.70
N VAL A 74 -5.18 12.94 0.01
CA VAL A 74 -6.03 11.87 -0.55
C VAL A 74 -7.49 12.18 -0.25
N SER A 75 -8.17 12.77 -1.22
CA SER A 75 -9.55 13.28 -1.09
C SER A 75 -10.61 12.20 -0.93
N ASN A 76 -10.30 10.96 -1.31
CA ASN A 76 -11.16 9.80 -1.05
C ASN A 76 -10.70 9.12 0.26
N PRO A 77 -11.51 9.08 1.33
CA PRO A 77 -11.10 8.62 2.67
C PRO A 77 -10.76 7.12 2.77
N GLY A 78 -10.71 6.38 1.66
CA GLY A 78 -10.46 4.94 1.60
C GLY A 78 -8.99 4.49 1.66
N TRP A 79 -8.03 5.38 1.95
CA TRP A 79 -6.61 5.06 1.78
C TRP A 79 -5.85 5.03 3.11
N PHE A 80 -5.91 3.87 3.76
CA PHE A 80 -4.78 3.43 4.59
C PHE A 80 -3.61 3.06 3.66
N ALA A 81 -2.37 3.10 4.15
CA ALA A 81 -1.11 2.96 3.38
C ALA A 81 -0.86 1.56 2.80
N SER A 82 -1.84 1.00 2.09
CA SER A 82 -1.81 -0.25 1.35
C SER A 82 -0.94 -0.18 0.08
N ILE A 83 -0.17 0.90 -0.08
CA ILE A 83 0.85 1.08 -1.13
C ILE A 83 2.25 0.65 -0.65
N PHE A 84 2.43 0.42 0.65
CA PHE A 84 3.72 0.05 1.23
C PHE A 84 4.11 -1.41 0.96
N SER A 85 5.37 -1.60 0.62
CA SER A 85 6.08 -2.88 0.68
C SER A 85 7.56 -2.60 0.95
N ASP A 86 8.19 -3.37 1.83
CA ASP A 86 9.64 -3.29 2.09
C ASP A 86 10.49 -3.51 0.82
N GLN A 87 9.90 -4.14 -0.21
CA GLN A 87 10.58 -4.50 -1.44
C GLN A 87 10.44 -3.45 -2.54
N THR A 88 9.66 -2.40 -2.34
CA THR A 88 9.43 -1.35 -3.34
C THR A 88 9.71 0.03 -2.75
N PRO A 89 10.98 0.35 -2.41
CA PRO A 89 11.36 1.65 -1.84
C PRO A 89 11.03 2.83 -2.74
N GLU A 90 10.84 2.58 -4.04
CA GLU A 90 10.48 3.58 -5.04
C GLU A 90 9.01 4.04 -4.91
N ILE A 91 8.21 3.38 -4.06
CA ILE A 91 6.76 3.56 -3.97
C ILE A 91 6.37 4.33 -2.69
N GLY A 92 6.45 5.67 -2.80
CA GLY A 92 5.82 6.62 -1.89
C GLY A 92 4.41 7.05 -2.35
N LEU A 93 3.81 7.99 -1.61
CA LEU A 93 2.51 8.55 -1.97
C LEU A 93 2.51 9.25 -3.34
N ALA A 94 3.58 9.97 -3.69
CA ALA A 94 3.72 10.60 -5.01
C ALA A 94 3.74 9.56 -6.14
N ALA A 95 4.42 8.43 -5.95
CA ALA A 95 4.45 7.34 -6.91
C ALA A 95 3.06 6.76 -7.14
N ALA A 96 2.29 6.59 -6.05
CA ALA A 96 0.93 6.06 -6.12
C ALA A 96 -0.07 7.05 -6.75
N LEU A 97 0.09 8.35 -6.53
CA LEU A 97 -0.85 9.37 -7.02
C LEU A 97 -0.56 9.82 -8.45
N VAL A 98 0.71 10.02 -8.80
CA VAL A 98 1.13 10.67 -10.06
C VAL A 98 2.26 9.96 -10.79
N GLY A 99 2.71 8.79 -10.31
CA GLY A 99 3.74 8.00 -10.97
C GLY A 99 5.15 8.57 -10.84
N GLN A 100 5.40 9.43 -9.84
CA GLN A 100 6.74 9.95 -9.53
C GLN A 100 7.39 9.09 -8.44
N PRO A 101 8.45 8.32 -8.74
CA PRO A 101 9.11 7.46 -7.75
C PRO A 101 9.80 8.29 -6.65
N GLU A 102 10.04 7.65 -5.50
CA GLU A 102 10.91 8.18 -4.44
C GLU A 102 12.36 8.33 -4.94
N GLU A 103 13.10 9.29 -4.37
CA GLU A 103 14.53 9.51 -4.61
C GLU A 103 15.43 8.64 -3.72
#